data_AF-A0A017HKD7-F1
#
_entry.id   AF-A0A017HKD7-F1
#
_cell.length_a   1.000
_cell.length_b   1.000
_cell.length_c   1.000
_cell.angle_alpha   90.00
_cell.angle_beta   90.00
_cell.angle_gamma   90.00
#
_symmetry.space_group_name_H-M   'P 1'
#
loop_
_entity.id
_entity.type
_entity.pdbx_description
1 polymer ?
#
loop_
_entity_poly.entity_id
_entity_poly.type
_entity_poly.pdbx_seq_one_letter_code
_entity_poly.pdbx_strand_id
1 'polypeptide(L)'
;MRKRLNRTPAERRAAIEDLIDRDNARMRADFLAQFAVLDGTQVLPHLMRPGLLALPGGNGPFYPAFQFNPQGQPWPLLATVLAALPSHLSPWQRAYWLVAPDDRLGGETPIARIARSDPQVVEAAHRAGELPIG
;
A
#
# COMPACT_ATOMS: atom_id res chain seq x y z
N MET A 1 1.08 12.62 -47.60
CA MET A 1 1.84 13.53 -46.72
C MET A 1 1.25 13.48 -45.30
N ARG A 2 1.74 12.61 -44.41
CA ARG A 2 1.27 12.54 -43.02
C ARG A 2 2.14 13.47 -42.17
N LYS A 3 1.63 14.66 -41.82
CA LYS A 3 2.27 15.54 -40.82
C LYS A 3 2.34 14.75 -39.51
N ARG A 4 3.55 14.43 -39.04
CA ARG A 4 3.75 14.06 -37.64
C ARG A 4 3.44 15.31 -36.81
N LEU A 5 2.27 15.37 -36.19
CA LEU A 5 1.98 16.38 -35.18
C LEU A 5 2.90 16.10 -33.98
N ASN A 6 3.94 16.92 -33.81
CA ASN A 6 4.73 16.91 -32.59
C ASN A 6 3.89 17.58 -31.49
N ARG A 7 3.48 16.79 -30.48
CA ARG A 7 2.79 17.31 -29.29
C ARG A 7 3.62 18.40 -28.61
N THR A 8 2.94 19.43 -28.13
CA THR A 8 3.54 20.52 -27.34
C THR A 8 4.08 19.98 -26.00
N PRO A 9 4.97 20.70 -25.30
CA PRO A 9 5.41 20.32 -23.95
C PRO A 9 4.26 20.10 -22.97
N ALA A 10 3.21 20.93 -23.02
CA ALA A 10 2.03 20.79 -22.17
C ALA A 10 1.22 19.52 -22.49
N GLU A 11 0.98 19.24 -23.77
CA GLU A 11 0.28 18.02 -24.21
C GLU A 11 1.06 16.74 -23.86
N ARG A 12 2.40 16.80 -23.90
CA ARG A 12 3.24 15.68 -23.46
C ARG A 12 3.15 15.45 -21.95
N ARG A 13 3.14 16.53 -21.16
CA ARG A 13 3.00 16.45 -19.70
C ARG A 13 1.64 15.86 -19.30
N ALA A 14 0.56 16.40 -19.86
CA ALA A 14 -0.79 15.89 -19.62
C ALA A 14 -0.91 14.40 -20.00
N ALA A 15 -0.33 14.00 -21.13
CA ALA A 15 -0.33 12.59 -21.54
C ALA A 15 0.45 11.65 -20.59
N ILE A 16 1.49 12.16 -19.91
CA ILE A 16 2.23 11.40 -18.88
C ILE A 16 1.41 11.29 -17.60
N GLU A 17 0.79 12.39 -17.18
CA GLU A 17 -0.11 12.42 -16.01
C GLU A 17 -1.28 11.43 -16.20
N ASP A 18 -1.94 11.47 -17.36
CA ASP A 18 -3.01 10.51 -17.73
C ASP A 18 -2.53 9.05 -17.77
N LEU A 19 -1.26 8.80 -18.12
CA LEU A 19 -0.70 7.45 -18.10
C LEU A 19 -0.49 6.97 -16.67
N ILE A 20 0.12 7.81 -15.83
CA ILE A 20 0.34 7.54 -14.41
C ILE A 20 -1.00 7.29 -13.70
N ASP A 21 -2.01 8.08 -13.99
CA ASP A 21 -3.33 7.94 -13.38
C ASP A 21 -4.03 6.64 -13.78
N ARG A 22 -3.94 6.27 -15.07
CA ARG A 22 -4.49 4.98 -15.54
C ARG A 22 -3.75 3.79 -14.95
N ASP A 23 -2.43 3.85 -14.85
CA ASP A 23 -1.64 2.79 -14.23
C ASP A 23 -1.93 2.69 -12.73
N ASN A 24 -2.04 3.82 -12.02
CA ASN A 24 -2.46 3.85 -10.62
C ASN A 24 -3.86 3.25 -10.44
N ALA A 25 -4.82 3.61 -11.29
CA ALA A 25 -6.16 3.06 -11.23
C ALA A 25 -6.18 1.55 -11.46
N ARG A 26 -5.41 1.06 -12.43
CA ARG A 26 -5.25 -0.37 -12.71
C ARG A 26 -4.64 -1.10 -11.52
N MET A 27 -3.52 -0.63 -10.98
CA MET A 27 -2.87 -1.27 -9.83
C MET A 27 -3.79 -1.35 -8.61
N ARG A 28 -4.59 -0.31 -8.36
CA ARG A 28 -5.58 -0.31 -7.27
C ARG A 28 -6.69 -1.31 -7.53
N ALA A 29 -7.18 -1.41 -8.76
CA ALA A 29 -8.18 -2.41 -9.14
C ALA A 29 -7.63 -3.84 -8.98
N ASP A 30 -6.40 -4.08 -9.42
CA ASP A 30 -5.73 -5.38 -9.28
C ASP A 30 -5.53 -5.77 -7.81
N PHE A 31 -5.15 -4.80 -6.96
CA PHE A 31 -5.06 -5.01 -5.52
C PHE A 31 -6.40 -5.41 -4.92
N LEU A 32 -7.48 -4.68 -5.27
CA LEU A 32 -8.83 -4.96 -4.78
C LEU A 32 -9.40 -6.28 -5.30
N ALA A 33 -8.94 -6.76 -6.46
CA ALA A 33 -9.30 -8.07 -6.98
C ALA A 33 -8.60 -9.22 -6.22
N GLN A 34 -7.43 -8.96 -5.64
CA GLN A 34 -6.61 -9.96 -4.96
C GLN A 34 -6.83 -10.00 -3.44
N PHE A 35 -7.11 -8.85 -2.83
CA PHE A 35 -7.22 -8.71 -1.38
C PHE A 35 -8.62 -8.31 -0.97
N ALA A 36 -9.22 -9.12 -0.08
CA ALA A 36 -10.45 -8.74 0.58
C ALA A 36 -10.27 -7.43 1.36
N VAL A 37 -11.30 -6.59 1.36
CA VAL A 37 -11.35 -5.33 2.09
C VAL A 37 -12.59 -5.27 2.97
N LEU A 38 -12.47 -4.58 4.08
CA LEU A 38 -13.53 -4.32 5.04
C LEU A 38 -13.93 -2.86 4.99
N ASP A 39 -15.19 -2.54 5.26
CA ASP A 39 -15.63 -1.16 5.46
C ASP A 39 -15.47 -0.71 6.92
N GLY A 40 -15.74 0.57 7.19
CA GLY A 40 -15.62 1.15 8.54
C GLY A 40 -16.55 0.52 9.58
N THR A 41 -17.69 -0.07 9.18
CA THR A 41 -18.62 -0.72 10.11
C THR A 41 -18.06 -2.04 10.62
N GLN A 42 -17.35 -2.77 9.75
CA GLN A 42 -16.74 -4.06 10.09
C GLN A 42 -15.52 -3.93 11.00
N VAL A 43 -14.84 -2.77 10.97
CA VAL A 43 -13.65 -2.50 11.81
C VAL A 43 -13.92 -1.53 12.96
N LEU A 44 -15.19 -1.15 13.18
CA LEU A 44 -15.61 -0.17 14.18
C LEU A 44 -14.97 -0.37 15.58
N PRO A 45 -14.85 -1.61 16.12
CA PRO A 45 -14.21 -1.83 17.43
C PRO A 45 -12.74 -1.40 17.50
N HIS A 46 -12.09 -1.21 16.35
CA HIS A 46 -10.67 -0.91 16.22
C HIS A 46 -10.39 0.53 15.78
N LEU A 47 -11.40 1.29 15.34
CA LEU A 47 -11.19 2.65 14.81
C LEU A 47 -10.68 3.65 15.85
N MET A 48 -10.90 3.38 17.14
CA MET A 48 -10.37 4.20 18.23
C MET A 48 -8.89 3.92 18.55
N ARG A 49 -8.30 2.88 17.94
CA ARG A 49 -6.90 2.50 18.13
C ARG A 49 -6.06 3.02 16.96
N PRO A 50 -4.89 3.63 17.21
CA PRO A 50 -3.95 3.88 16.13
C PRO A 50 -3.44 2.55 15.56
N GLY A 51 -3.01 2.58 14.29
CA GLY A 51 -2.30 1.44 13.70
C GLY A 51 -3.13 0.54 12.78
N LEU A 52 -4.20 1.06 12.18
CA LEU A 52 -4.83 0.43 11.01
C LEU A 52 -4.47 1.18 9.74
N LEU A 53 -4.26 0.43 8.65
CA LEU A 53 -4.14 1.00 7.32
C LEU A 53 -5.54 1.19 6.74
N ALA A 54 -5.89 2.46 6.51
CA ALA A 54 -7.09 2.87 5.79
C ALA A 54 -6.70 3.30 4.37
N LEU A 55 -7.35 2.73 3.37
CA LEU A 55 -7.16 3.09 1.96
C LEU A 55 -8.31 3.98 1.50
N PRO A 56 -8.02 5.09 0.79
CA PRO A 56 -9.07 5.98 0.30
C PRO A 56 -9.86 5.30 -0.82
N GLY A 57 -11.19 5.32 -0.71
CA GLY A 57 -12.13 4.84 -1.71
C GLY A 57 -13.23 5.86 -2.02
N GLY A 58 -13.97 5.65 -3.11
CA GLY A 58 -15.02 6.57 -3.56
C GLY A 58 -16.20 6.71 -2.59
N ASN A 59 -16.51 5.65 -1.83
CA ASN A 59 -17.60 5.60 -0.85
C ASN A 59 -17.11 5.70 0.60
N GLY A 60 -15.89 6.21 0.81
CA GLY A 60 -15.23 6.25 2.11
C GLY A 60 -14.01 5.31 2.18
N PRO A 61 -13.33 5.29 3.33
CA PRO A 61 -12.16 4.46 3.52
C PRO A 61 -12.54 2.98 3.62
N PHE A 62 -11.64 2.13 3.14
CA PHE A 62 -11.71 0.68 3.35
C PHE A 62 -10.40 0.18 3.93
N TYR A 63 -10.47 -1.00 4.54
CA TYR A 63 -9.41 -1.57 5.36
C TYR A 63 -9.07 -2.94 4.79
N PRO A 64 -7.86 -3.15 4.21
CA PRO A 64 -7.46 -4.48 3.77
C PRO A 64 -7.67 -5.53 4.86
N ALA A 65 -8.18 -6.71 4.54
CA ALA A 65 -8.51 -7.72 5.55
C ALA A 65 -7.26 -8.42 6.12
N PHE A 66 -6.15 -8.43 5.39
CA PHE A 66 -4.91 -9.13 5.79
C PHE A 66 -4.24 -8.56 7.06
N GLN A 67 -4.61 -7.35 7.49
CA GLN A 67 -4.08 -6.72 8.70
C GLN A 67 -4.70 -7.29 9.98
N PHE A 68 -5.70 -8.17 9.85
CA PHE A 68 -6.37 -8.84 10.95
C PHE A 68 -5.98 -10.32 11.00
N ASN A 69 -5.88 -10.85 12.22
CA ASN A 69 -5.71 -12.27 12.47
C ASN A 69 -7.04 -13.04 12.31
N PRO A 70 -7.04 -14.39 12.38
CA PRO A 70 -8.27 -15.17 12.26
C PRO A 70 -9.35 -14.87 13.31
N GLN A 71 -8.99 -14.25 14.44
CA GLN A 71 -9.90 -13.80 15.50
C GLN A 71 -10.44 -12.38 15.25
N GLY A 72 -10.12 -11.77 14.10
CA GLY A 72 -10.53 -10.42 13.74
C GLY A 72 -9.78 -9.32 14.50
N GLN A 73 -8.69 -9.63 15.20
CA GLN A 73 -7.86 -8.62 15.87
C GLN A 73 -6.75 -8.15 14.92
N PRO A 74 -6.42 -6.84 14.89
CA PRO A 74 -5.24 -6.37 14.18
C PRO A 74 -3.98 -7.09 14.69
N TRP A 75 -3.04 -7.38 13.79
CA TRP A 75 -1.77 -7.96 14.21
C TRP A 75 -1.05 -7.04 15.20
N PRO A 76 -0.53 -7.54 16.34
CA PRO A 76 0.06 -6.69 17.37
C PRO A 76 1.20 -5.79 16.87
N LEU A 77 2.02 -6.30 15.95
CA LEU A 77 3.17 -5.59 15.40
C LEU A 77 2.80 -4.57 14.30
N LEU A 78 1.57 -4.62 13.78
CA LEU A 78 1.14 -3.78 12.65
C LEU A 78 1.26 -2.29 12.95
N ALA A 79 0.81 -1.85 14.13
CA ALA A 79 0.82 -0.44 14.50
C ALA A 79 2.26 0.12 14.51
N THR A 80 3.20 -0.65 15.07
CA THR A 80 4.62 -0.30 15.11
C THR A 80 5.21 -0.21 13.70
N VAL A 81 4.89 -1.16 12.83
CA VAL A 81 5.36 -1.15 11.44
C VAL A 81 4.83 0.04 10.66
N LEU A 82 3.53 0.33 10.77
CA LEU A 82 2.92 1.48 10.10
C LEU A 82 3.51 2.81 10.60
N ALA A 83 3.89 2.89 11.87
CA ALA A 83 4.58 4.06 12.43
C ALA A 83 6.03 4.19 11.95
N ALA A 84 6.72 3.07 11.67
CA ALA A 84 8.09 3.06 11.16
C ALA A 84 8.20 3.43 9.67
N LEU A 85 7.14 3.17 8.88
CA LEU A 85 7.10 3.50 7.45
C LEU A 85 7.20 5.02 7.21
N PRO A 86 8.04 5.47 6.25
CA PRO A 86 8.24 6.89 5.97
C PRO A 86 6.94 7.65 5.71
N SER A 87 6.80 8.81 6.38
CA SER A 87 5.57 9.61 6.38
C SER A 87 5.11 10.08 4.99
N HIS A 88 6.03 10.18 4.03
CA HIS A 88 5.72 10.59 2.65
C HIS A 88 5.05 9.47 1.82
N LEU A 89 5.08 8.21 2.27
CA LEU A 89 4.39 7.12 1.58
C LEU A 89 2.88 7.28 1.73
N SER A 90 2.20 7.36 0.59
CA SER A 90 0.73 7.36 0.54
C SER A 90 0.16 6.05 1.11
N PRO A 91 -1.12 6.03 1.54
CA PRO A 91 -1.76 4.81 2.02
C PRO A 91 -1.66 3.64 1.03
N TRP A 92 -1.78 3.93 -0.26
CA TRP A 92 -1.63 2.93 -1.32
C TRP A 92 -0.20 2.37 -1.41
N GLN A 93 0.82 3.23 -1.34
CA GLN A 93 2.21 2.76 -1.31
C GLN A 93 2.50 1.89 -0.08
N ARG A 94 1.94 2.24 1.09
CA ARG A 94 2.04 1.43 2.31
C ARG A 94 1.36 0.08 2.15
N ALA A 95 0.18 0.03 1.53
CA ALA A 95 -0.51 -1.23 1.21
C ALA A 95 0.31 -2.12 0.28
N TYR A 96 0.83 -1.56 -0.82
CA TYR A 96 1.66 -2.32 -1.75
C TYR A 96 2.92 -2.85 -1.07
N TRP A 97 3.58 -2.04 -0.25
CA TRP A 97 4.76 -2.48 0.49
C TRP A 97 4.44 -3.68 1.40
N LEU A 98 3.32 -3.66 2.12
CA LEU A 98 2.94 -4.76 3.02
C LEU A 98 2.78 -6.12 2.35
N VAL A 99 2.42 -6.14 1.07
CA VAL A 99 2.12 -7.37 0.31
C VAL A 99 3.16 -7.69 -0.76
N ALA A 100 4.14 -6.83 -0.97
CA ALA A 100 5.24 -7.07 -1.89
C ALA A 100 6.35 -7.89 -1.20
N PRO A 101 7.00 -8.83 -1.91
CA PRO A 101 8.25 -9.43 -1.44
C PRO A 101 9.30 -8.37 -1.11
N ASP A 102 10.00 -8.52 0.02
CA ASP A 102 11.11 -7.65 0.41
C ASP A 102 12.39 -8.49 0.59
N ASP A 103 13.45 -8.14 -0.16
CA ASP A 103 14.74 -8.84 -0.11
C ASP A 103 15.40 -8.75 1.28
N ARG A 104 15.16 -7.66 2.02
CA ARG A 104 15.65 -7.51 3.40
C ARG A 104 14.95 -8.49 4.36
N LEU A 105 13.81 -9.03 3.95
CA LEU A 105 13.02 -10.04 4.65
C LEU A 105 13.14 -11.43 4.01
N GLY A 106 14.19 -11.65 3.20
CA GLY A 106 14.46 -12.92 2.54
C GLY A 106 13.44 -13.27 1.44
N GLY A 107 12.85 -12.26 0.79
CA GLY A 107 11.84 -12.44 -0.26
C GLY A 107 10.43 -12.71 0.27
N GLU A 108 10.23 -12.69 1.59
CA GLU A 108 8.89 -12.75 2.18
C GLU A 108 8.21 -11.37 2.17
N THR A 109 6.88 -11.37 2.26
CA THR A 109 6.11 -10.13 2.37
C THR A 109 6.14 -9.62 3.82
N PRO A 110 6.12 -8.29 4.04
CA PRO A 110 6.03 -7.74 5.39
C PRO A 110 4.81 -8.24 6.17
N ILE A 111 3.66 -8.45 5.53
CA ILE A 111 2.48 -8.96 6.24
C ILE A 111 2.66 -10.39 6.77
N ALA A 112 3.38 -11.25 6.05
CA ALA A 112 3.71 -12.60 6.51
C ALA A 112 4.66 -12.59 7.73
N ARG A 113 5.58 -11.60 7.77
CA ARG A 113 6.50 -11.38 8.90
C ARG A 113 5.78 -10.80 10.12
N ILE A 114 4.89 -9.83 9.90
CA ILE A 114 4.02 -9.25 10.94
C ILE A 114 3.16 -10.32 11.60
N ALA A 115 2.57 -11.24 10.82
CA ALA A 115 1.74 -12.32 11.34
C ALA A 115 2.48 -13.27 12.29
N ARG A 116 3.81 -13.35 12.18
CA ARG A 116 4.70 -14.14 13.05
C ARG A 116 5.37 -13.31 14.14
N SER A 117 4.99 -12.03 14.28
CA SER A 117 5.62 -11.07 15.22
C SER A 117 7.14 -10.97 15.04
N ASP A 118 7.63 -11.10 13.81
CA ASP A 118 9.05 -10.99 13.50
C ASP A 118 9.49 -9.51 13.55
N PRO A 119 10.34 -9.08 14.50
CA PRO A 119 10.71 -7.68 14.66
C PRO A 119 11.54 -7.13 13.50
N GLN A 120 12.15 -7.96 12.65
CA GLN A 120 12.96 -7.50 11.51
C GLN A 120 12.14 -6.68 10.51
N VAL A 121 10.82 -6.88 10.47
CA VAL A 121 9.93 -6.11 9.60
C VAL A 121 9.88 -4.61 9.95
N VAL A 122 10.19 -4.24 11.20
CA VAL A 122 10.25 -2.83 11.62
C VAL A 122 11.45 -2.12 10.99
N GLU A 123 12.61 -2.78 10.96
CA GLU A 123 13.81 -2.26 10.30
C GLU A 123 13.64 -2.19 8.78
N ALA A 124 12.96 -3.18 8.18
CA ALA A 124 12.59 -3.12 6.77
C ALA A 124 11.65 -1.94 6.48
N ALA A 125 10.69 -1.67 7.38
CA ALA A 125 9.76 -0.55 7.25
C ALA A 125 10.46 0.82 7.26
N HIS A 126 11.47 1.01 8.12
CA HIS A 126 12.26 2.25 8.14
C HIS A 126 12.95 2.56 6.80
N ARG A 127 13.29 1.51 6.04
CA ARG A 127 13.97 1.60 4.74
C ARG A 127 13.02 1.48 3.54
N ALA A 128 11.71 1.48 3.78
CA ALA A 128 10.73 1.41 2.71
C ALA A 128 10.79 2.66 1.81
N GLY A 129 10.70 2.47 0.50
CA GLY A 129 10.80 3.56 -0.47
C GLY A 129 12.24 3.99 -0.80
N GLU A 130 13.25 3.40 -0.16
CA GLU A 130 14.60 3.43 -0.68
C GLU A 130 14.66 2.62 -1.98
N LEU A 131 15.33 3.16 -3.01
CA LEU A 131 15.64 2.40 -4.21
C LEU A 131 16.52 1.19 -3.81
N PRO A 132 16.35 0.01 -4.44
CA PRO A 132 17.29 -1.09 -4.29
C PRO A 132 18.69 -0.57 -4.58
N ILE A 133 19.63 -0.79 -3.66
CA ILE A 133 21.04 -0.54 -3.94
C ILE A 133 21.42 -1.60 -4.98
N GLY A 134 21.57 -1.16 -6.23
CA GLY A 134 22.06 -2.00 -7.32
C GLY A 134 23.50 -2.41 -7.13
#